data_AF-A0A1J5D0S4-F1
#
_entry.id   AF-A0A1J5D0S4-F1
#
_cell.length_a   1.000
_cell.length_b   1.000
_cell.length_c   1.000
_cell.angle_alpha   90.00
_cell.angle_beta   90.00
_cell.angle_gamma   90.00
#
_symmetry.space_group_name_H-M   'P 1'
#
loop_
_entity.id
_entity.type
_entity.pdbx_description
1 polymer ?
#
loop_
_entity_poly.entity_id
_entity_poly.type
_entity_poly.pdbx_seq_one_letter_code
_entity_poly.pdbx_strand_id
1 'polypeptide(L)'
;MNLYLKKICFCDLCGKFFSENMLQFLVFLFSLGALAPLFGSEPPGIPHLGAHSQRLELEGIGTLLACPPSDETEGKSSQLLLEKPGGMVEVIYTLEGMSFISLLRGDLDGDQVPEIVAVARSSTGPDLVPYIFSEKQGFTCLYPGEDEDTPLIGEEILLVAGKDVTSLCVRNKLDFHQYGPPLIQSEFYRLSGKRIQKTGESFAEGSHFNLQLNRAALFFQRGQYLEAQKGYQSVLEKYGAVLPREATAEALFYQAESRKFLKDFKTAETLYQKVVSGFPDSKITDAARKEHAFLSGNSSGSAELSLYIDAGRLNDLGQSEKSLELLNRYLLTNATGPLADRLFFLKGEALSSLDRTDEAISVFRDFKRKFSNSPLIEDVNMHLEELIGNPEESENEPTHTGEKE
;
A
#
# COMPACT_ATOMS: atom_id res chain seq x y z
N MET A 1 -7.41 -37.14 14.36
CA MET A 1 -8.21 -36.64 15.50
C MET A 1 -7.49 -35.38 15.99
N ASN A 2 -7.83 -34.24 15.38
CA ASN A 2 -6.94 -33.08 15.25
C ASN A 2 -7.03 -32.11 16.43
N LEU A 3 -5.86 -31.81 16.99
CA LEU A 3 -5.53 -30.60 17.73
C LEU A 3 -5.67 -29.38 16.81
N TYR A 4 -6.22 -28.27 17.32
CA TYR A 4 -5.55 -26.96 17.45
C TYR A 4 -6.61 -25.89 17.83
N LEU A 5 -6.61 -25.53 19.11
CA LEU A 5 -7.28 -24.35 19.67
C LEU A 5 -6.21 -23.59 20.45
N LYS A 6 -5.78 -22.43 19.95
CA LYS A 6 -5.12 -21.43 20.79
C LYS A 6 -5.43 -20.03 20.25
N LYS A 7 -6.48 -19.44 20.83
CA LYS A 7 -6.63 -17.99 20.96
C LYS A 7 -5.53 -17.48 21.86
N ILE A 8 -4.81 -16.45 21.44
CA ILE A 8 -4.16 -15.50 22.34
C ILE A 8 -4.49 -14.11 21.81
N CYS A 9 -5.39 -13.42 22.52
CA CYS A 9 -5.45 -11.96 22.52
C CYS A 9 -4.23 -11.44 23.28
N PHE A 10 -3.53 -10.47 22.72
CA PHE A 10 -2.70 -9.54 23.49
C PHE A 10 -3.07 -8.12 23.04
N CYS A 11 -4.01 -7.53 23.77
CA CYS A 11 -4.07 -6.10 24.00
C CYS A 11 -3.69 -5.87 25.47
N ASP A 12 -3.03 -4.74 25.70
CA ASP A 12 -2.57 -4.16 26.97
C ASP A 12 -1.07 -4.28 27.26
N LEU A 13 -0.50 -3.10 27.56
CA LEU A 13 0.89 -2.74 27.90
C LEU A 13 1.79 -2.28 26.74
N CYS A 14 1.54 -1.06 26.25
CA CYS A 14 2.58 -0.02 26.12
C CYS A 14 1.93 1.37 26.01
N GLY A 15 1.35 1.82 27.12
CA GLY A 15 1.04 3.21 27.37
C GLY A 15 1.99 3.74 28.43
N LYS A 16 2.63 4.88 28.14
CA LYS A 16 3.62 5.62 28.95
C LYS A 16 5.06 5.12 28.83
N PHE A 17 5.84 5.79 27.99
CA PHE A 17 7.15 6.38 28.31
C PHE A 17 7.74 6.89 26.99
N PHE A 18 7.58 8.18 26.70
CA PHE A 18 8.50 9.01 25.91
C PHE A 18 7.90 10.42 25.86
N SER A 19 8.06 11.15 26.96
CA SER A 19 7.99 12.61 26.98
C SER A 19 9.29 13.09 27.62
N GLU A 20 9.83 14.17 27.05
CA GLU A 20 10.96 14.96 27.58
C GLU A 20 12.36 14.35 27.39
N ASN A 21 13.01 14.77 26.29
CA ASN A 21 14.39 15.27 26.23
C ASN A 21 14.99 15.02 24.84
N MET A 22 14.73 15.93 23.90
CA MET A 22 15.61 16.09 22.73
C MET A 22 15.48 17.50 22.16
N LEU A 23 15.89 18.49 22.96
CA LEU A 23 16.04 19.86 22.49
C LEU A 23 17.30 20.47 23.12
N GLN A 24 18.46 20.04 22.61
CA GLN A 24 19.76 20.71 22.71
C GLN A 24 20.78 19.77 22.09
N PHE A 25 21.30 20.10 20.90
CA PHE A 25 22.72 19.97 20.56
C PHE A 25 22.93 20.45 19.10
N LEU A 26 24.06 21.13 18.89
CA LEU A 26 24.66 21.59 17.62
C LEU A 26 24.32 23.00 17.12
N VAL A 27 24.81 23.97 17.89
CA VAL A 27 25.55 25.11 17.33
C VAL A 27 27.01 24.92 17.76
N PHE A 28 27.97 24.79 16.84
CA PHE A 28 29.27 25.49 16.85
C PHE A 28 30.20 25.08 15.68
N LEU A 29 30.58 26.13 14.94
CA LEU A 29 31.82 26.42 14.18
C LEU A 29 32.40 25.42 13.15
N PHE A 30 32.65 25.94 11.93
CA PHE A 30 33.99 25.91 11.34
C PHE A 30 34.30 27.18 10.55
N SER A 31 35.42 27.81 10.90
CA SER A 31 36.19 28.72 10.04
C SER A 31 37.65 28.27 10.11
N LEU A 32 38.26 27.94 8.97
CA LEU A 32 39.67 28.20 8.64
C LEU A 32 39.99 27.58 7.27
N GLY A 33 40.59 28.39 6.40
CA GLY A 33 40.99 28.00 5.06
C GLY A 33 42.30 27.19 5.02
N ALA A 34 42.57 26.62 3.85
CA ALA A 34 43.90 26.19 3.46
C ALA A 34 44.06 26.20 1.93
N LEU A 35 45.33 26.33 1.52
CA LEU A 35 45.86 26.57 0.20
C LEU A 35 45.57 25.47 -0.83
N ALA A 36 45.51 25.89 -2.10
CA ALA A 36 45.45 25.04 -3.29
C ALA A 36 46.81 24.39 -3.60
N PRO A 37 46.84 23.11 -4.07
CA PRO A 37 47.99 22.55 -4.74
C PRO A 37 47.88 22.65 -6.27
N LEU A 38 49.05 22.62 -6.89
CA LEU A 38 49.32 22.74 -8.32
C LEU A 38 48.88 21.48 -9.11
N PHE A 39 48.40 21.73 -10.32
CA PHE A 39 47.94 20.78 -11.33
C PHE A 39 48.96 19.66 -11.64
N GLY A 40 48.52 18.41 -11.52
CA GLY A 40 49.09 17.25 -12.17
C GLY A 40 48.15 16.78 -13.28
N SER A 41 48.70 16.35 -14.41
CA SER A 41 47.96 15.86 -15.59
C SER A 41 47.16 14.58 -15.29
N GLU A 42 45.89 14.58 -15.67
CA GLU A 42 44.96 13.45 -15.50
C GLU A 42 45.37 12.22 -16.32
N PRO A 43 45.23 11.00 -15.78
CA PRO A 43 45.39 9.77 -16.54
C PRO A 43 44.22 9.57 -17.53
N PRO A 44 44.48 9.05 -18.74
CA PRO A 44 43.46 8.85 -19.74
C PRO A 44 42.53 7.68 -19.37
N GLY A 45 41.21 7.93 -19.37
CA GLY A 45 40.19 6.89 -19.24
C GLY A 45 39.24 7.02 -18.05
N ILE A 46 39.36 8.06 -17.22
CA ILE A 46 38.36 8.34 -16.18
C ILE A 46 37.16 9.01 -16.85
N PRO A 47 35.95 8.43 -16.77
CA PRO A 47 34.75 9.09 -17.27
C PRO A 47 34.62 10.46 -16.58
N HIS A 48 34.35 11.51 -17.35
CA HIS A 48 34.19 12.85 -16.79
C HIS A 48 33.12 12.81 -15.69
N LEU A 49 33.56 12.96 -14.44
CA LEU A 49 32.68 13.07 -13.29
C LEU A 49 31.90 14.38 -13.43
N GLY A 50 30.70 14.29 -14.01
CA GLY A 50 29.78 15.41 -14.11
C GLY A 50 29.48 15.96 -12.71
N ALA A 51 29.15 17.25 -12.62
CA ALA A 51 28.88 17.99 -11.38
C ALA A 51 27.69 17.47 -10.53
N HIS A 52 27.13 16.30 -10.87
CA HIS A 52 25.94 15.70 -10.30
C HIS A 52 26.19 14.34 -9.61
N SER A 53 27.43 13.85 -9.56
CA SER A 53 27.75 12.60 -8.85
C SER A 53 27.66 12.78 -7.33
N GLN A 54 26.99 11.87 -6.64
CA GLN A 54 27.04 11.80 -5.18
C GLN A 54 28.31 11.05 -4.74
N ARG A 55 28.93 11.49 -3.64
CA ARG A 55 30.18 10.91 -3.12
C ARG A 55 30.00 10.49 -1.66
N LEU A 56 30.54 9.33 -1.30
CA LEU A 56 30.58 8.84 0.08
C LEU A 56 31.97 8.28 0.38
N GLU A 57 32.69 8.94 1.28
CA GLU A 57 34.02 8.50 1.71
C GLU A 57 33.93 7.32 2.67
N LEU A 58 34.70 6.26 2.40
CA LEU A 58 34.80 5.05 3.19
C LEU A 58 36.21 4.95 3.76
N GLU A 59 36.33 5.09 5.08
CA GLU A 59 37.62 5.15 5.78
C GLU A 59 38.49 3.93 5.46
N GLY A 60 39.68 4.19 4.89
CA GLY A 60 40.64 3.15 4.52
C GLY A 60 40.30 2.34 3.26
N ILE A 61 39.12 2.52 2.67
CA ILE A 61 38.64 1.74 1.53
C ILE A 61 38.63 2.55 0.23
N GLY A 62 38.23 3.82 0.27
CA GLY A 62 38.12 4.68 -0.91
C GLY A 62 36.85 5.52 -0.91
N THR A 63 36.48 6.04 -2.08
CA THR A 63 35.27 6.85 -2.25
C THR A 63 34.25 6.11 -3.11
N LEU A 64 33.03 5.97 -2.60
CA LEU A 64 31.92 5.47 -3.40
C LEU A 64 31.27 6.62 -4.19
N LEU A 65 31.02 6.40 -5.47
CA LEU A 65 30.51 7.38 -6.41
C LEU A 65 29.20 6.86 -7.03
N ALA A 66 28.12 7.60 -6.87
CA ALA A 66 26.87 7.37 -7.58
C ALA A 66 26.84 8.26 -8.83
N CYS A 67 27.06 7.65 -9.98
CA CYS A 67 27.14 8.31 -11.27
C CYS A 67 25.77 8.25 -11.98
N PRO A 68 25.24 9.40 -12.44
CA PRO A 68 24.01 9.43 -13.23
C PRO A 68 24.21 8.72 -14.58
N PRO A 69 23.12 8.45 -15.33
CA PRO A 69 23.22 7.88 -16.65
C PRO A 69 24.09 8.74 -17.56
N SER A 70 25.03 8.13 -18.28
CA SER A 70 25.79 8.86 -19.29
C SER A 70 24.95 9.01 -20.56
N ASP A 71 24.94 10.20 -21.17
CA ASP A 71 24.24 10.46 -22.43
C ASP A 71 24.92 9.73 -23.63
N GLU A 72 26.14 9.23 -23.45
CA GLU A 72 26.97 8.66 -24.52
C GLU A 72 26.77 7.14 -24.71
N THR A 73 26.18 6.45 -23.74
CA THR A 73 25.94 5.00 -23.82
C THR A 73 24.53 4.69 -24.32
N GLU A 74 24.42 3.81 -25.33
CA GLU A 74 23.16 3.15 -25.68
C GLU A 74 22.66 2.37 -24.46
N GLY A 75 21.78 2.99 -23.68
CA GLY A 75 21.32 2.50 -22.38
C GLY A 75 21.49 3.58 -21.31
N LYS A 76 20.38 4.12 -20.81
CA LYS A 76 20.37 5.08 -19.70
C LYS A 76 20.60 4.34 -18.38
N SER A 77 21.81 3.78 -18.21
CA SER A 77 22.20 3.08 -16.99
C SER A 77 22.98 3.99 -16.06
N SER A 78 22.57 4.06 -14.79
CA SER A 78 23.36 4.68 -13.73
C SER A 78 24.34 3.68 -13.14
N GLN A 79 25.48 4.15 -12.67
CA GLN A 79 26.52 3.28 -12.11
C GLN A 79 26.87 3.68 -10.69
N LEU A 80 27.16 2.67 -9.87
CA LEU A 80 27.77 2.83 -8.56
C LEU A 80 29.22 2.36 -8.68
N LEU A 81 30.17 3.26 -8.41
CA LEU A 81 31.60 3.02 -8.59
C LEU A 81 32.33 3.13 -7.24
N LEU A 82 33.41 2.40 -7.07
CA LEU A 82 34.35 2.53 -5.96
C LEU A 82 35.70 3.03 -6.47
N GLU A 83 36.07 4.25 -6.09
CA GLU A 83 37.39 4.84 -6.31
C GLU A 83 38.32 4.47 -5.15
N LYS A 84 39.22 3.51 -5.37
CA LYS A 84 40.18 3.03 -4.36
C LYS A 84 41.34 4.01 -4.16
N PRO A 85 42.03 3.97 -3.01
CA PRO A 85 43.29 4.68 -2.79
C PRO A 85 44.28 4.38 -3.92
N GLY A 86 44.74 5.43 -4.61
CA GLY A 86 45.59 5.31 -5.80
C GLY A 86 44.86 5.57 -7.13
N GLY A 87 43.57 5.90 -7.11
CA GLY A 87 42.81 6.34 -8.28
C GLY A 87 42.27 5.22 -9.17
N MET A 88 42.36 3.97 -8.72
CA MET A 88 41.72 2.84 -9.41
C MET A 88 40.21 2.90 -9.18
N VAL A 89 39.43 2.87 -10.25
CA VAL A 89 37.95 2.88 -10.19
C VAL A 89 37.41 1.50 -10.55
N GLU A 90 36.49 0.97 -9.74
CA GLU A 90 35.81 -0.30 -9.95
C GLU A 90 34.30 -0.08 -10.05
N VAL A 91 33.64 -0.73 -11.02
CA VAL A 91 32.17 -0.71 -11.13
C VAL A 91 31.61 -1.72 -10.13
N ILE A 92 30.85 -1.24 -9.14
CA ILE A 92 30.21 -2.07 -8.12
C ILE A 92 28.84 -2.54 -8.61
N TYR A 93 28.06 -1.64 -9.22
CA TYR A 93 26.70 -1.95 -9.65
C TYR A 93 26.29 -1.08 -10.84
N THR A 94 25.51 -1.66 -11.76
CA THR A 94 24.90 -0.94 -12.89
C THR A 94 23.40 -1.10 -12.78
N LEU A 95 22.68 0.02 -12.86
CA LEU A 95 21.24 0.07 -12.68
C LEU A 95 20.60 0.72 -13.91
N GLU A 96 19.73 -0.01 -14.60
CA GLU A 96 19.01 0.47 -15.78
C GLU A 96 17.69 1.14 -15.40
N GLY A 97 17.34 2.23 -16.10
CA GLY A 97 16.04 2.90 -15.97
C GLY A 97 15.85 3.78 -14.73
N MET A 98 16.78 3.73 -13.77
CA MET A 98 16.78 4.53 -12.55
C MET A 98 18.09 5.29 -12.36
N SER A 99 18.08 6.27 -11.45
CA SER A 99 19.26 7.05 -11.07
C SER A 99 19.49 7.06 -9.57
N PHE A 100 20.73 6.80 -9.15
CA PHE A 100 21.14 6.95 -7.77
C PHE A 100 21.17 8.44 -7.41
N ILE A 101 20.36 8.83 -6.43
CA ILE A 101 20.20 10.24 -5.99
C ILE A 101 20.80 10.51 -4.61
N SER A 102 21.09 9.47 -3.83
CA SER A 102 21.67 9.61 -2.48
C SER A 102 22.45 8.36 -2.09
N LEU A 103 23.49 8.55 -1.29
CA LEU A 103 24.28 7.48 -0.66
C LEU A 103 24.22 7.68 0.86
N LEU A 104 23.80 6.64 1.56
CA LEU A 104 23.71 6.61 3.02
C LEU A 104 24.57 5.46 3.56
N ARG A 105 24.99 5.55 4.83
CA ARG A 105 25.78 4.51 5.50
C ARG A 105 25.30 4.29 6.93
N GLY A 106 25.04 3.04 7.30
CA GLY A 106 24.63 2.69 8.66
C GLY A 106 24.52 1.19 8.87
N ASP A 107 24.71 0.76 10.12
CA ASP A 107 24.63 -0.64 10.54
C ASP A 107 23.17 -1.08 10.68
N LEU A 108 22.66 -1.77 9.65
CA LEU A 108 21.25 -2.15 9.51
C LEU A 108 20.92 -3.53 10.10
N ASP A 109 21.93 -4.38 10.31
CA ASP A 109 21.76 -5.73 10.86
C ASP A 109 22.33 -5.89 12.30
N GLY A 110 23.06 -4.89 12.80
CA GLY A 110 23.60 -4.83 14.15
C GLY A 110 24.94 -5.54 14.32
N ASP A 111 25.66 -5.81 13.23
CA ASP A 111 26.91 -6.56 13.23
C ASP A 111 28.18 -5.68 13.36
N GLN A 112 27.98 -4.38 13.62
CA GLN A 112 28.99 -3.32 13.77
C GLN A 112 29.77 -2.98 12.49
N VAL A 113 29.39 -3.52 11.33
CA VAL A 113 29.92 -3.07 10.05
C VAL A 113 28.81 -2.45 9.21
N PRO A 114 28.84 -1.13 8.99
CA PRO A 114 27.77 -0.44 8.28
C PRO A 114 27.55 -0.96 6.86
N GLU A 115 26.28 -1.10 6.49
CA GLU A 115 25.85 -1.23 5.10
C GLU A 115 25.88 0.14 4.41
N ILE A 116 25.99 0.08 3.08
CA ILE A 116 25.75 1.22 2.20
C ILE A 116 24.34 1.12 1.65
N VAL A 117 23.58 2.21 1.72
CA VAL A 117 22.26 2.33 1.08
C VAL A 117 22.36 3.34 -0.06
N ALA A 118 22.36 2.86 -1.30
CA ALA A 118 22.22 3.70 -2.48
C ALA A 118 20.73 3.86 -2.81
N VAL A 119 20.22 5.09 -2.70
CA VAL A 119 18.81 5.39 -2.98
C VAL A 119 18.68 5.72 -4.46
N ALA A 120 17.92 4.91 -5.19
CA ALA A 120 17.61 5.11 -6.60
C ALA A 120 16.23 5.75 -6.76
N ARG A 121 16.06 6.53 -7.82
CA ARG A 121 14.77 7.11 -8.24
C ARG A 121 14.45 6.71 -9.67
N SER A 122 13.19 6.37 -9.93
CA SER A 122 12.69 6.16 -11.30
C SER A 122 12.72 7.46 -12.12
N SER A 123 13.03 7.35 -13.41
CA SER A 123 12.93 8.50 -14.32
C SER A 123 11.49 8.97 -14.56
N THR A 124 10.50 8.12 -14.30
CA THR A 124 9.07 8.38 -14.60
C THR A 124 8.26 8.82 -13.39
N GLY A 125 8.81 8.76 -12.17
CA GLY A 125 8.04 8.98 -10.95
C GLY A 125 8.87 9.46 -9.76
N PRO A 126 8.20 9.87 -8.67
CA PRO A 126 8.86 10.32 -7.45
C PRO A 126 9.41 9.16 -6.60
N ASP A 127 9.04 7.93 -6.94
CA ASP A 127 9.31 6.72 -6.19
C ASP A 127 10.81 6.45 -6.02
N LEU A 128 11.19 6.19 -4.77
CA LEU A 128 12.54 5.85 -4.35
C LEU A 128 12.64 4.37 -3.96
N VAL A 129 13.73 3.74 -4.37
CA VAL A 129 14.05 2.34 -4.05
C VAL A 129 15.43 2.28 -3.40
N PRO A 130 15.58 1.64 -2.22
CA PRO A 130 16.87 1.47 -1.58
C PRO A 130 17.59 0.24 -2.14
N TYR A 131 18.85 0.42 -2.54
CA TYR A 131 19.80 -0.65 -2.83
C TYR A 131 20.80 -0.75 -1.69
N ILE A 132 20.84 -1.88 -0.99
CA ILE A 132 21.66 -2.10 0.20
C ILE A 132 22.84 -2.98 -0.18
N PHE A 133 24.06 -2.52 0.10
CA PHE A 133 25.31 -3.21 -0.22
C PHE A 133 26.11 -3.52 1.05
N SER A 134 26.76 -4.68 1.09
CA SER A 134 27.58 -5.12 2.22
C SER A 134 29.06 -4.82 2.00
N GLU A 135 29.65 -4.00 2.87
CA GLU A 135 31.10 -3.77 2.89
C GLU A 135 31.87 -5.09 3.17
N LYS A 136 31.36 -5.92 4.08
CA LYS A 136 31.92 -7.24 4.44
C LYS A 136 31.99 -8.22 3.28
N GLN A 137 31.05 -8.15 2.35
CA GLN A 137 30.95 -9.05 1.20
C GLN A 137 31.41 -8.39 -0.11
N GLY A 138 32.40 -7.48 -0.02
CA GLY A 138 32.99 -6.84 -1.20
C GLY A 138 31.98 -6.00 -1.99
N PHE A 139 31.09 -5.29 -1.30
CA PHE A 139 30.02 -4.48 -1.88
C PHE A 139 29.01 -5.26 -2.72
N THR A 140 28.76 -6.53 -2.36
CA THR A 140 27.65 -7.29 -2.95
C THR A 140 26.31 -6.62 -2.58
N CYS A 141 25.41 -6.49 -3.55
CA CYS A 141 24.03 -6.03 -3.33
C CYS A 141 23.26 -7.09 -2.52
N LEU A 142 22.84 -6.73 -1.31
CA LEU A 142 22.02 -7.56 -0.43
C LEU A 142 20.52 -7.35 -0.65
N TYR A 143 20.11 -6.15 -1.04
CA TYR A 143 18.71 -5.79 -1.28
C TYR A 143 18.59 -4.73 -2.38
N PRO A 144 17.59 -4.78 -3.28
CA PRO A 144 16.68 -5.90 -3.50
C PRO A 144 17.43 -7.19 -3.86
N GLY A 145 16.89 -8.35 -3.49
CA GLY A 145 17.43 -9.64 -3.90
C GLY A 145 17.06 -9.98 -5.34
N GLU A 146 17.70 -10.97 -5.95
CA GLU A 146 17.37 -11.45 -7.31
C GLU A 146 15.92 -11.92 -7.43
N ASP A 147 15.36 -12.48 -6.35
CA ASP A 147 13.98 -13.00 -6.28
C ASP A 147 12.98 -12.01 -5.65
N GLU A 148 13.35 -10.73 -5.46
CA GLU A 148 12.47 -9.74 -4.84
C GLU A 148 11.56 -9.06 -5.88
N ASP A 149 10.36 -9.62 -6.06
CA ASP A 149 9.36 -9.10 -7.01
C ASP A 149 8.72 -7.78 -6.56
N THR A 150 8.75 -7.49 -5.25
CA THR A 150 8.09 -6.32 -4.65
C THR A 150 9.08 -5.50 -3.84
N PRO A 151 9.97 -4.74 -4.50
CA PRO A 151 10.93 -3.92 -3.80
C PRO A 151 10.24 -2.85 -2.95
N LEU A 152 10.91 -2.44 -1.87
CA LEU A 152 10.49 -1.39 -0.99
C LEU A 152 10.52 -0.08 -1.75
N ILE A 153 9.38 0.58 -1.78
CA ILE A 153 9.20 1.86 -2.45
C ILE A 153 8.76 2.89 -1.42
N GLY A 154 9.30 4.11 -1.51
CA GLY A 154 8.70 5.25 -0.85
C GLY A 154 9.11 6.60 -1.40
N GLU A 155 8.57 7.67 -0.84
CA GLU A 155 8.84 9.05 -1.29
C GLU A 155 10.11 9.64 -0.66
N GLU A 156 10.48 9.16 0.53
CA GLU A 156 11.69 9.55 1.24
C GLU A 156 12.35 8.32 1.88
N ILE A 157 13.67 8.20 1.74
CA ILE A 157 14.45 7.12 2.35
C ILE A 157 15.60 7.74 3.14
N LEU A 158 15.67 7.39 4.42
CA LEU A 158 16.64 7.92 5.38
C LEU A 158 17.10 6.84 6.35
N LEU A 159 18.22 7.07 7.01
CA LEU A 159 18.70 6.24 8.11
C LEU A 159 18.38 6.90 9.45
N VAL A 160 17.84 6.13 10.39
CA VAL A 160 17.53 6.60 11.74
C VAL A 160 18.38 5.82 12.73
N ALA A 161 19.28 6.54 13.41
CA ALA A 161 20.13 5.95 14.44
C ALA A 161 19.28 5.52 15.64
N GLY A 162 19.28 4.22 15.94
CA GLY A 162 18.76 3.67 17.19
C GLY A 162 19.83 3.63 18.28
N LYS A 163 19.43 3.19 19.47
CA LYS A 163 20.37 3.02 20.60
C LYS A 163 21.49 2.02 20.28
N ASP A 164 21.13 0.93 19.61
CA ASP A 164 22.02 -0.21 19.37
C ASP A 164 22.19 -0.54 17.88
N VAL A 165 21.23 -0.17 17.02
CA VAL A 165 21.20 -0.52 15.59
C VAL A 165 20.56 0.61 14.78
N THR A 166 21.05 0.86 13.56
CA THR A 166 20.45 1.82 12.62
C THR A 166 19.24 1.20 11.92
N SER A 167 18.18 1.96 11.73
CA SER A 167 17.02 1.50 10.97
C SER A 167 16.90 2.26 9.65
N LEU A 168 16.55 1.53 8.59
CA LEU A 168 16.14 2.12 7.33
C LEU A 168 14.71 2.65 7.50
N CYS A 169 14.53 3.95 7.37
CA CYS A 169 13.23 4.62 7.46
C CYS A 169 12.73 4.97 6.06
N VAL A 170 11.56 4.47 5.72
CA VAL A 170 10.85 4.81 4.49
C VAL A 170 9.62 5.62 4.83
N ARG A 171 9.48 6.79 4.21
CA ARG A 171 8.36 7.70 4.45
C ARG A 171 7.47 7.76 3.22
N ASN A 172 6.17 7.61 3.47
CA ASN A 172 5.12 7.61 2.48
C ASN A 172 4.06 8.65 2.81
N LYS A 173 3.59 9.35 1.78
CA LYS A 173 2.48 10.29 1.88
C LYS A 173 1.17 9.55 1.74
N LEU A 174 0.33 9.61 2.77
CA LEU A 174 -1.03 9.08 2.77
C LEU A 174 -2.02 10.25 2.68
N ASP A 175 -2.79 10.28 1.58
CA ASP A 175 -3.65 11.41 1.22
C ASP A 175 -5.05 10.95 0.80
N PHE A 176 -5.69 10.16 1.66
CA PHE A 176 -7.07 9.66 1.44
C PHE A 176 -8.08 10.81 1.36
N HIS A 177 -7.84 11.90 2.08
CA HIS A 177 -8.60 13.13 2.13
C HIS A 177 -7.68 14.33 1.88
N GLN A 178 -8.10 15.22 0.98
CA GLN A 178 -7.28 16.34 0.47
C GLN A 178 -7.75 17.69 1.02
N TYR A 179 -7.82 17.84 2.35
CA TYR A 179 -8.25 19.08 3.01
C TYR A 179 -7.13 19.80 3.78
N GLY A 180 -5.88 19.46 3.52
CA GLY A 180 -4.73 20.06 4.21
C GLY A 180 -3.47 19.20 4.07
N PRO A 181 -2.55 19.25 5.05
CA PRO A 181 -1.33 18.45 4.99
C PRO A 181 -1.66 16.95 4.97
N PRO A 182 -0.89 16.16 4.23
CA PRO A 182 -1.07 14.71 4.17
C PRO A 182 -0.58 14.05 5.46
N LEU A 183 -1.06 12.83 5.72
CA LEU A 183 -0.51 12.01 6.78
C LEU A 183 0.79 11.38 6.28
N ILE A 184 1.91 11.67 6.93
CA ILE A 184 3.17 10.99 6.62
C ILE A 184 3.26 9.73 7.48
N GLN A 185 3.30 8.57 6.84
CA GLN A 185 3.63 7.30 7.46
C GLN A 185 5.13 7.07 7.35
N SER A 186 5.77 6.73 8.47
CA SER A 186 7.19 6.34 8.51
C SER A 186 7.26 4.87 8.89
N GLU A 187 7.87 4.05 8.05
CA GLU A 187 8.06 2.61 8.26
C GLU A 187 9.54 2.33 8.50
N PHE A 188 9.83 1.55 9.53
CA PHE A 188 11.20 1.28 9.97
C PHE A 188 11.56 -0.16 9.67
N TYR A 189 12.69 -0.36 9.01
CA TYR A 189 13.18 -1.64 8.55
C TYR A 189 14.57 -1.92 9.10
N ARG A 190 14.86 -3.19 9.29
CA ARG A 190 16.20 -3.71 9.56
C ARG A 190 16.55 -4.76 8.54
N LEU A 191 17.84 -4.93 8.32
CA LEU A 191 18.36 -5.99 7.47
C LEU A 191 18.47 -7.29 8.30
N SER A 192 18.00 -8.40 7.73
CA SER A 192 18.13 -9.74 8.29
C SER A 192 18.52 -10.70 7.17
N GLY A 193 19.82 -10.96 7.06
CA GLY A 193 20.39 -11.66 5.90
C GLY A 193 20.28 -10.80 4.64
N LYS A 194 19.63 -11.32 3.59
CA LYS A 194 19.38 -10.60 2.33
C LYS A 194 17.96 -10.04 2.23
N ARG A 195 17.28 -9.89 3.37
CA ARG A 195 15.90 -9.42 3.42
C ARG A 195 15.78 -8.27 4.40
N ILE A 196 14.92 -7.32 4.06
CA ILE A 196 14.49 -6.29 5.00
C ILE A 196 13.27 -6.78 5.78
N GLN A 197 13.24 -6.47 7.07
CA GLN A 197 12.11 -6.77 7.93
C GLN A 197 11.56 -5.49 8.55
N LYS A 198 10.26 -5.26 8.41
CA LYS A 198 9.59 -4.14 9.09
C LYS A 198 9.61 -4.39 10.60
N THR A 199 10.21 -3.45 11.33
CA THR A 199 10.36 -3.49 12.79
C THR A 199 9.42 -2.52 13.52
N GLY A 200 8.89 -1.54 12.80
CA GLY A 200 7.95 -0.58 13.35
C GLY A 200 7.32 0.32 12.31
N GLU A 201 6.37 1.11 12.76
CA GLU A 201 5.82 2.23 12.02
C GLU A 201 5.45 3.37 12.96
N SER A 202 5.50 4.58 12.45
CA SER A 202 5.01 5.77 13.13
C SER A 202 4.30 6.68 12.13
N PHE A 203 3.55 7.63 12.67
CA PHE A 203 2.83 8.62 11.87
C PHE A 203 3.25 10.00 12.31
N ALA A 204 3.33 10.93 11.36
CA ALA A 204 3.53 12.33 11.69
C ALA A 204 2.46 12.78 12.71
N GLU A 205 2.92 13.45 13.76
CA GLU A 205 2.07 14.06 14.76
C GLU A 205 1.55 15.41 14.28
N GLY A 206 0.36 15.78 14.73
CA GLY A 206 -0.23 17.06 14.43
C GLY A 206 -1.70 17.14 14.84
N SER A 207 -2.15 18.37 15.09
CA SER A 207 -3.53 18.68 15.46
C SER A 207 -4.40 19.06 14.26
N HIS A 208 -3.85 19.13 13.04
CA HIS A 208 -4.65 19.45 11.88
C HIS A 208 -5.70 18.36 11.63
N PHE A 209 -6.96 18.74 11.41
CA PHE A 209 -8.06 17.78 11.25
C PHE A 209 -7.82 16.81 10.06
N ASN A 210 -7.22 17.28 8.96
CA ASN A 210 -6.89 16.43 7.81
C ASN A 210 -5.96 15.26 8.16
N LEU A 211 -4.99 15.46 9.07
CA LEU A 211 -4.12 14.38 9.55
C LEU A 211 -4.92 13.32 10.30
N GLN A 212 -5.90 13.76 11.08
CA GLN A 212 -6.77 12.88 11.87
C GLN A 212 -7.77 12.13 10.97
N LEU A 213 -8.31 12.79 9.93
CA LEU A 213 -9.13 12.15 8.89
C LEU A 213 -8.33 11.08 8.15
N ASN A 214 -7.15 11.43 7.63
CA ASN A 214 -6.28 10.48 6.93
C ASN A 214 -5.86 9.30 7.82
N ARG A 215 -5.70 9.52 9.13
CA ARG A 215 -5.43 8.44 10.09
C ARG A 215 -6.64 7.52 10.28
N ALA A 216 -7.84 8.08 10.38
CA ALA A 216 -9.08 7.30 10.44
C ALA A 216 -9.32 6.52 9.15
N ALA A 217 -9.03 7.11 7.99
CA ALA A 217 -9.08 6.46 6.69
C ALA A 217 -8.08 5.31 6.59
N LEU A 218 -6.85 5.48 7.08
CA LEU A 218 -5.88 4.38 7.12
C LEU A 218 -6.41 3.20 7.96
N PHE A 219 -6.98 3.46 9.14
CA PHE A 219 -7.61 2.41 9.94
C PHE A 219 -8.73 1.71 9.16
N PHE A 220 -9.54 2.47 8.43
CA PHE A 220 -10.61 1.93 7.61
C PHE A 220 -10.07 1.02 6.50
N GLN A 221 -9.05 1.46 5.76
CA GLN A 221 -8.41 0.68 4.70
C GLN A 221 -7.75 -0.61 5.23
N ARG A 222 -7.28 -0.61 6.49
CA ARG A 222 -6.74 -1.80 7.16
C ARG A 222 -7.81 -2.72 7.76
N GLY A 223 -9.09 -2.43 7.55
CA GLY A 223 -10.21 -3.17 8.14
C GLY A 223 -10.37 -3.00 9.65
N GLN A 224 -9.67 -2.02 10.26
CA GLN A 224 -9.73 -1.68 11.67
C GLN A 224 -10.90 -0.72 11.92
N TYR A 225 -12.11 -1.20 11.66
CA TYR A 225 -13.31 -0.37 11.60
C TYR A 225 -13.68 0.29 12.93
N LEU A 226 -13.34 -0.31 14.07
CA LEU A 226 -13.59 0.30 15.38
C LEU A 226 -12.71 1.52 15.63
N GLU A 227 -11.43 1.44 15.27
CA GLU A 227 -10.45 2.51 15.34
C GLU A 227 -10.79 3.62 14.35
N ALA A 228 -11.17 3.26 13.12
CA ALA A 228 -11.66 4.19 12.11
C ALA A 228 -12.89 4.97 12.61
N GLN A 229 -13.88 4.25 13.14
CA GLN A 229 -15.10 4.82 13.71
C GLN A 229 -14.80 5.84 14.82
N LYS A 230 -13.89 5.50 15.74
CA LYS A 230 -13.44 6.41 16.82
C LYS A 230 -12.70 7.62 16.27
N GLY A 231 -11.86 7.42 15.24
CA GLY A 231 -11.11 8.48 14.57
C GLY A 231 -12.04 9.52 13.93
N TYR A 232 -12.94 9.08 13.06
CA TYR A 232 -13.92 9.98 12.41
C TYR A 232 -14.82 10.67 13.43
N GLN A 233 -15.29 9.95 14.45
CA GLN A 233 -16.07 10.55 15.54
C GLN A 233 -15.29 11.66 16.25
N SER A 234 -14.05 11.40 16.65
CA SER A 234 -13.20 12.40 17.32
C SER A 234 -12.95 13.62 16.43
N VAL A 235 -12.85 13.45 15.11
CA VAL A 235 -12.70 14.59 14.19
C VAL A 235 -13.96 15.46 14.17
N LEU A 236 -15.12 14.84 14.01
CA LEU A 236 -16.41 15.53 14.01
C LEU A 236 -16.69 16.25 15.33
N GLU A 237 -16.35 15.64 16.47
CA GLU A 237 -16.55 16.24 17.80
C GLU A 237 -15.61 17.41 18.07
N LYS A 238 -14.32 17.28 17.72
CA LYS A 238 -13.30 18.29 18.04
C LYS A 238 -13.25 19.44 17.03
N TYR A 239 -13.45 19.14 15.76
CA TYR A 239 -13.26 20.10 14.67
C TYR A 239 -14.55 20.46 13.93
N GLY A 240 -15.72 19.90 14.30
CA GLY A 240 -16.97 20.05 13.57
C GLY A 240 -17.37 21.50 13.23
N ALA A 241 -17.04 22.46 14.08
CA ALA A 241 -17.34 23.88 13.84
C ALA A 241 -16.46 24.55 12.75
N VAL A 242 -15.29 23.97 12.44
CA VAL A 242 -14.30 24.52 11.50
C VAL A 242 -14.02 23.60 10.32
N LEU A 243 -14.60 22.40 10.29
CA LEU A 243 -14.46 21.48 9.17
C LEU A 243 -15.08 22.08 7.90
N PRO A 244 -14.40 21.99 6.74
CA PRO A 244 -15.05 22.21 5.46
C PRO A 244 -16.31 21.35 5.33
N ARG A 245 -17.32 21.89 4.64
CA ARG A 245 -18.60 21.20 4.43
C ARG A 245 -18.39 19.80 3.81
N GLU A 246 -17.53 19.69 2.80
CA GLU A 246 -17.22 18.42 2.13
C GLU A 246 -16.49 17.45 3.08
N ALA A 247 -15.50 17.93 3.84
CA ALA A 247 -14.80 17.12 4.83
C ALA A 247 -15.75 16.59 5.92
N THR A 248 -16.77 17.36 6.29
CA THR A 248 -17.80 16.93 7.25
C THR A 248 -18.68 15.82 6.66
N ALA A 249 -19.09 15.96 5.39
CA ALA A 249 -19.86 14.95 4.68
C ALA A 249 -19.09 13.63 4.55
N GLU A 250 -17.83 13.68 4.14
CA GLU A 250 -16.96 12.50 4.03
C GLU A 250 -16.71 11.84 5.39
N ALA A 251 -16.40 12.62 6.43
CA ALA A 251 -16.19 12.08 7.77
C ALA A 251 -17.44 11.36 8.30
N LEU A 252 -18.63 11.92 8.09
CA LEU A 252 -19.90 11.28 8.44
C LEU A 252 -20.15 10.02 7.61
N PHE A 253 -19.87 10.06 6.31
CA PHE A 253 -20.02 8.91 5.43
C PHE A 253 -19.11 7.74 5.85
N TYR A 254 -17.82 7.98 6.03
CA TYR A 254 -16.89 6.91 6.43
C TYR A 254 -17.09 6.46 7.89
N GLN A 255 -17.64 7.32 8.75
CA GLN A 255 -18.13 6.89 10.06
C GLN A 255 -19.32 5.91 9.91
N ALA A 256 -20.25 6.18 8.97
CA ALA A 256 -21.36 5.29 8.65
C ALA A 256 -20.88 3.96 8.08
N GLU A 257 -19.94 3.98 7.12
CA GLU A 257 -19.30 2.78 6.57
C GLU A 257 -18.66 1.94 7.68
N SER A 258 -17.90 2.58 8.57
CA SER A 258 -17.29 1.88 9.71
C SER A 258 -18.33 1.22 10.60
N ARG A 259 -19.47 1.88 10.86
CA ARG A 259 -20.60 1.32 11.62
C ARG A 259 -21.27 0.15 10.87
N LYS A 260 -21.41 0.24 9.56
CA LYS A 260 -21.94 -0.84 8.69
C LYS A 260 -21.08 -2.08 8.79
N PHE A 261 -19.75 -1.95 8.70
CA PHE A 261 -18.84 -3.09 8.86
C PHE A 261 -18.80 -3.66 10.28
N LEU A 262 -19.06 -2.83 11.29
CA LEU A 262 -19.28 -3.26 12.68
C LEU A 262 -20.68 -3.83 12.94
N LYS A 263 -21.51 -3.98 11.92
CA LYS A 263 -22.89 -4.50 11.97
C LYS A 263 -23.86 -3.65 12.80
N ASP A 264 -23.48 -2.40 13.09
CA ASP A 264 -24.34 -1.41 13.73
C ASP A 264 -25.15 -0.67 12.65
N PHE A 265 -26.00 -1.44 11.94
CA PHE A 265 -26.72 -0.97 10.74
C PHE A 265 -27.64 0.20 11.04
N LYS A 266 -28.27 0.22 12.21
CA LYS A 266 -29.17 1.31 12.63
C LYS A 266 -28.42 2.64 12.76
N THR A 267 -27.23 2.62 13.37
CA THR A 267 -26.40 3.82 13.49
C THR A 267 -25.83 4.22 12.14
N ALA A 268 -25.40 3.26 11.32
CA ALA A 268 -24.94 3.51 9.96
C ALA A 268 -26.02 4.21 9.11
N GLU A 269 -27.24 3.66 9.07
CA GLU A 269 -28.40 4.24 8.39
C GLU A 269 -28.66 5.69 8.84
N THR A 270 -28.66 5.94 10.14
CA THR A 270 -28.86 7.28 10.71
C THR A 270 -27.77 8.25 10.24
N LEU A 271 -26.51 7.80 10.15
CA LEU A 271 -25.40 8.63 9.69
C LEU A 271 -25.48 8.91 8.19
N TYR A 272 -25.82 7.92 7.35
CA TYR A 272 -26.05 8.17 5.93
C TYR A 272 -27.21 9.15 5.71
N GLN A 273 -28.30 9.04 6.47
CA GLN A 273 -29.41 9.99 6.40
C GLN A 273 -28.96 11.42 6.72
N LYS A 274 -28.05 11.60 7.68
CA LYS A 274 -27.46 12.91 7.99
C LYS A 274 -26.63 13.45 6.82
N VAL A 275 -25.89 12.60 6.11
CA VAL A 275 -25.18 13.01 4.89
C VAL A 275 -26.18 13.48 3.83
N VAL A 276 -27.19 12.66 3.53
CA VAL A 276 -28.20 12.95 2.50
C VAL A 276 -28.98 14.23 2.77
N SER A 277 -29.38 14.45 4.03
CA SER A 277 -30.18 15.64 4.40
C SER A 277 -29.34 16.89 4.64
N GLY A 278 -28.13 16.75 5.17
CA GLY A 278 -27.27 17.90 5.52
C GLY A 278 -26.41 18.40 4.36
N PHE A 279 -26.10 17.54 3.39
CA PHE A 279 -25.08 17.78 2.36
C PHE A 279 -25.57 17.42 0.95
N PRO A 280 -26.76 17.89 0.50
CA PRO A 280 -27.36 17.46 -0.77
C PRO A 280 -26.45 17.63 -2.00
N ASP A 281 -25.54 18.60 -1.98
CA ASP A 281 -24.64 18.95 -3.09
C ASP A 281 -23.23 18.31 -2.98
N SER A 282 -22.96 17.52 -1.93
CA SER A 282 -21.67 16.84 -1.76
C SER A 282 -21.53 15.68 -2.76
N LYS A 283 -20.29 15.43 -3.20
CA LYS A 283 -19.99 14.34 -4.14
C LYS A 283 -20.33 12.96 -3.57
N ILE A 284 -20.31 12.82 -2.25
CA ILE A 284 -20.55 11.53 -1.57
C ILE A 284 -22.04 11.26 -1.29
N THR A 285 -22.90 12.24 -1.52
CA THR A 285 -24.31 12.15 -1.14
C THR A 285 -25.09 11.10 -1.92
N ASP A 286 -24.78 10.87 -3.19
CA ASP A 286 -25.45 9.82 -3.95
C ASP A 286 -25.04 8.42 -3.49
N ALA A 287 -23.77 8.23 -3.11
CA ALA A 287 -23.32 7.00 -2.46
C ALA A 287 -24.04 6.81 -1.12
N ALA A 288 -24.08 7.84 -0.27
CA ALA A 288 -24.79 7.81 1.00
C ALA A 288 -26.29 7.50 0.85
N ARG A 289 -26.92 8.04 -0.20
CA ARG A 289 -28.34 7.80 -0.50
C ARG A 289 -28.60 6.34 -0.88
N LYS A 290 -27.73 5.75 -1.71
CA LYS A 290 -27.81 4.33 -2.07
C LYS A 290 -27.67 3.44 -0.84
N GLU A 291 -26.66 3.71 0.00
CA GLU A 291 -26.43 2.96 1.24
C GLU A 291 -27.59 3.11 2.25
N HIS A 292 -28.09 4.32 2.45
CA HIS A 292 -29.27 4.57 3.28
C HIS A 292 -30.50 3.82 2.76
N ALA A 293 -30.79 3.89 1.45
CA ALA A 293 -31.91 3.18 0.85
C ALA A 293 -31.77 1.65 0.99
N PHE A 294 -30.55 1.14 0.82
CA PHE A 294 -30.25 -0.27 1.00
C PHE A 294 -30.49 -0.73 2.45
N LEU A 295 -29.95 -0.02 3.45
CA LEU A 295 -30.12 -0.39 4.85
C LEU A 295 -31.57 -0.25 5.33
N SER A 296 -32.23 0.87 4.99
CA SER A 296 -33.63 1.11 5.39
C SER A 296 -34.59 0.05 4.81
N GLY A 297 -34.39 -0.33 3.53
CA GLY A 297 -35.17 -1.37 2.86
C GLY A 297 -34.95 -2.79 3.39
N ASN A 298 -33.87 -3.03 4.15
CA ASN A 298 -33.50 -4.34 4.68
C ASN A 298 -33.41 -4.39 6.21
N SER A 299 -34.00 -3.40 6.90
CA SER A 299 -33.92 -3.21 8.36
C SER A 299 -34.41 -4.41 9.20
N SER A 300 -35.29 -5.26 8.65
CA SER A 300 -35.78 -6.49 9.30
C SER A 300 -34.85 -7.71 9.18
N GLY A 301 -33.84 -7.67 8.31
CA GLY A 301 -32.96 -8.80 7.97
C GLY A 301 -31.53 -8.63 8.47
N SER A 302 -31.33 -8.34 9.75
CA SER A 302 -29.99 -8.01 10.29
C SER A 302 -28.98 -9.17 10.16
N ALA A 303 -29.44 -10.42 10.20
CA ALA A 303 -28.60 -11.59 9.97
C ALA A 303 -28.19 -11.72 8.50
N GLU A 304 -29.14 -11.55 7.58
CA GLU A 304 -28.93 -11.52 6.13
C GLU A 304 -28.01 -10.37 5.72
N LEU A 305 -28.21 -9.19 6.29
CA LEU A 305 -27.35 -8.01 6.09
C LEU A 305 -25.93 -8.29 6.59
N SER A 306 -25.81 -8.90 7.76
CA SER A 306 -24.49 -9.25 8.31
C SER A 306 -23.75 -10.20 7.38
N LEU A 307 -24.45 -11.24 6.91
CA LEU A 307 -23.93 -12.20 5.94
C LEU A 307 -23.53 -11.53 4.63
N TYR A 308 -24.41 -10.70 4.05
CA TYR A 308 -24.15 -9.99 2.79
C TYR A 308 -22.87 -9.16 2.89
N ILE A 309 -22.74 -8.37 3.96
CA ILE A 309 -21.54 -7.55 4.19
C ILE A 309 -20.28 -8.41 4.42
N ASP A 310 -20.40 -9.56 5.10
CA ASP A 310 -19.25 -10.45 5.32
C ASP A 310 -18.80 -11.15 4.05
N ALA A 311 -19.74 -11.65 3.25
CA ALA A 311 -19.46 -12.32 1.98
C ALA A 311 -18.86 -11.35 0.95
N GLY A 312 -19.44 -10.16 0.79
CA GLY A 312 -18.89 -9.12 -0.09
C GLY A 312 -17.46 -8.75 0.29
N ARG A 313 -17.20 -8.49 1.58
CA ARG A 313 -15.84 -8.20 2.07
C ARG A 313 -14.85 -9.34 1.82
N LEU A 314 -15.29 -10.60 1.94
CA LEU A 314 -14.43 -11.75 1.65
C LEU A 314 -14.07 -11.81 0.16
N ASN A 315 -15.01 -11.50 -0.74
CA ASN A 315 -14.72 -11.36 -2.18
C ASN A 315 -13.71 -10.22 -2.44
N ASP A 316 -13.95 -9.03 -1.87
CA ASP A 316 -13.06 -7.86 -2.06
C ASP A 316 -11.62 -8.11 -1.58
N LEU A 317 -11.45 -8.96 -0.56
CA LEU A 317 -10.14 -9.36 -0.04
C LEU A 317 -9.51 -10.54 -0.80
N GLY A 318 -10.11 -10.98 -1.91
CA GLY A 318 -9.66 -12.15 -2.69
C GLY A 318 -9.82 -13.48 -1.94
N GLN A 319 -10.63 -13.53 -0.88
CA GLN A 319 -10.91 -14.74 -0.09
C GLN A 319 -12.20 -15.42 -0.55
N SER A 320 -12.33 -15.59 -1.86
CA SER A 320 -13.55 -16.05 -2.54
C SER A 320 -13.99 -17.45 -2.10
N GLU A 321 -13.09 -18.36 -1.72
CA GLU A 321 -13.46 -19.67 -1.17
C GLU A 321 -14.22 -19.55 0.15
N LYS A 322 -13.75 -18.67 1.06
CA LYS A 322 -14.42 -18.48 2.35
C LYS A 322 -15.77 -17.82 2.18
N SER A 323 -15.87 -16.87 1.25
CA SER A 323 -17.14 -16.25 0.86
C SER A 323 -18.12 -17.31 0.36
N LEU A 324 -17.65 -18.17 -0.56
CA LEU A 324 -18.46 -19.23 -1.14
C LEU A 324 -18.92 -20.27 -0.10
N GLU A 325 -18.05 -20.66 0.84
CA GLU A 325 -18.42 -21.55 1.95
C GLU A 325 -19.53 -20.94 2.80
N LEU A 326 -19.37 -19.65 3.15
CA LEU A 326 -20.32 -18.90 3.96
C LEU A 326 -21.68 -18.78 3.26
N LEU A 327 -21.69 -18.41 1.98
CA LEU A 327 -22.89 -18.29 1.15
C LEU A 327 -23.59 -19.63 0.95
N ASN A 328 -22.86 -20.70 0.66
CA ASN A 328 -23.44 -22.03 0.48
C ASN A 328 -24.13 -22.52 1.75
N ARG A 329 -23.49 -22.36 2.91
CA ARG A 329 -24.09 -22.77 4.20
C ARG A 329 -25.43 -22.08 4.44
N TYR A 330 -25.51 -20.78 4.15
CA TYR A 330 -26.74 -20.02 4.38
C TYR A 330 -27.82 -20.32 3.33
N LEU A 331 -27.47 -20.32 2.04
CA LEU A 331 -28.41 -20.52 0.94
C LEU A 331 -28.97 -21.95 0.85
N LEU A 332 -28.32 -22.94 1.48
CA LEU A 332 -28.86 -24.30 1.62
C LEU A 332 -30.20 -24.36 2.36
N THR A 333 -30.40 -23.48 3.34
CA THR A 333 -31.61 -23.45 4.17
C THR A 333 -32.45 -22.19 3.98
N ASN A 334 -31.89 -21.14 3.39
CA ASN A 334 -32.53 -19.83 3.20
C ASN A 334 -32.37 -19.31 1.77
N ALA A 335 -32.94 -20.05 0.80
CA ALA A 335 -32.87 -19.70 -0.62
C ALA A 335 -33.81 -18.54 -1.05
N THR A 336 -34.63 -18.04 -0.12
CA THR A 336 -35.62 -16.97 -0.34
C THR A 336 -35.53 -15.95 0.77
N GLY A 337 -35.67 -14.67 0.46
CA GLY A 337 -35.64 -13.59 1.45
C GLY A 337 -35.32 -12.24 0.80
N PRO A 338 -35.40 -11.13 1.56
CA PRO A 338 -35.20 -9.77 1.02
C PRO A 338 -33.84 -9.54 0.34
N LEU A 339 -32.81 -10.28 0.75
CA LEU A 339 -31.45 -10.21 0.20
C LEU A 339 -31.04 -11.46 -0.56
N ALA A 340 -31.96 -12.39 -0.82
CA ALA A 340 -31.61 -13.65 -1.47
C ALA A 340 -31.03 -13.42 -2.86
N ASP A 341 -31.57 -12.48 -3.64
CA ASP A 341 -31.01 -12.11 -4.94
C ASP A 341 -29.54 -11.71 -4.82
N ARG A 342 -29.22 -10.72 -3.97
CA ARG A 342 -27.85 -10.26 -3.72
C ARG A 342 -26.91 -11.35 -3.24
N LEU A 343 -27.37 -12.26 -2.38
CA LEU A 343 -26.54 -13.38 -1.92
C LEU A 343 -26.25 -14.40 -3.04
N PHE A 344 -27.21 -14.63 -3.94
CA PHE A 344 -26.97 -15.45 -5.14
C PHE A 344 -26.01 -14.75 -6.12
N PHE A 345 -26.11 -13.43 -6.26
CA PHE A 345 -25.19 -12.64 -7.07
C PHE A 345 -23.75 -12.76 -6.55
N LEU A 346 -23.53 -12.47 -5.27
CA LEU A 346 -22.20 -12.61 -4.62
C LEU A 346 -21.63 -14.04 -4.75
N LYS A 347 -22.49 -15.06 -4.76
CA LYS A 347 -22.08 -16.46 -4.98
C LYS A 347 -21.55 -16.66 -6.39
N GLY A 348 -22.20 -16.07 -7.40
CA GLY A 348 -21.73 -16.08 -8.78
C GLY A 348 -20.38 -15.41 -8.93
N GLU A 349 -20.21 -14.21 -8.37
CA GLU A 349 -18.93 -13.48 -8.37
C GLU A 349 -17.81 -14.25 -7.67
N ALA A 350 -18.11 -14.87 -6.53
CA ALA A 350 -17.13 -15.69 -5.81
C ALA A 350 -16.69 -16.89 -6.65
N LEU A 351 -17.61 -17.57 -7.35
CA LEU A 351 -17.26 -18.67 -8.25
C LEU A 351 -16.45 -18.20 -9.47
N SER A 352 -16.81 -17.05 -10.04
CA SER A 352 -16.09 -16.41 -11.14
C SER A 352 -14.65 -16.11 -10.75
N SER A 353 -14.43 -15.52 -9.58
CA SER A 353 -13.10 -15.19 -9.05
C SER A 353 -12.23 -16.40 -8.73
N LEU A 354 -12.82 -17.60 -8.70
CA LEU A 354 -12.14 -18.88 -8.46
C LEU A 354 -11.91 -19.68 -9.74
N ASP A 355 -12.15 -19.08 -10.90
CA ASP A 355 -12.12 -19.74 -12.21
C ASP A 355 -13.06 -20.95 -12.31
N ARG A 356 -14.13 -20.98 -11.50
CA ARG A 356 -15.18 -22.02 -11.51
C ARG A 356 -16.30 -21.63 -12.46
N THR A 357 -15.93 -21.36 -13.71
CA THR A 357 -16.78 -20.75 -14.76
C THR A 357 -18.11 -21.46 -14.95
N ASP A 358 -18.13 -22.79 -15.09
CA ASP A 358 -19.37 -23.55 -15.31
C ASP A 358 -20.36 -23.41 -14.14
N GLU A 359 -19.84 -23.40 -12.91
CA GLU A 359 -20.66 -23.23 -11.72
C GLU A 359 -21.18 -21.80 -11.58
N ALA A 360 -20.35 -20.79 -11.90
CA ALA A 360 -20.74 -19.39 -11.93
C ALA A 360 -21.88 -19.16 -12.95
N ILE A 361 -21.72 -19.65 -14.19
CA ILE A 361 -22.75 -19.59 -15.23
C ILE A 361 -24.04 -20.27 -14.77
N SER A 362 -23.94 -21.44 -14.13
CA SER A 362 -25.10 -22.14 -13.58
C SER A 362 -25.83 -21.30 -12.53
N VAL A 363 -25.09 -20.69 -11.60
CA VAL A 363 -25.65 -19.80 -10.55
C VAL A 363 -26.32 -18.57 -11.15
N PHE A 364 -25.70 -17.92 -12.13
CA PHE A 364 -26.28 -16.73 -12.80
C PHE A 364 -27.51 -17.07 -13.66
N ARG A 365 -27.52 -18.22 -14.35
CA ARG A 365 -28.73 -18.71 -15.03
C ARG A 365 -29.85 -19.02 -14.04
N ASP A 366 -29.52 -19.62 -12.91
CA ASP A 366 -30.46 -19.86 -11.81
C ASP A 366 -31.00 -18.55 -11.24
N PHE A 367 -30.14 -17.54 -11.08
CA PHE A 367 -30.53 -16.21 -10.64
C PHE A 367 -31.61 -15.64 -11.56
N LYS A 368 -31.41 -15.63 -12.89
CA LYS A 368 -32.38 -15.08 -13.85
C LYS A 368 -33.75 -15.76 -13.76
N ARG A 369 -33.77 -17.07 -13.50
CA ARG A 369 -35.02 -17.83 -13.33
C ARG A 369 -35.72 -17.51 -12.01
N LYS A 370 -34.98 -17.33 -10.91
CA LYS A 370 -35.53 -17.14 -9.56
C LYS A 370 -35.86 -15.67 -9.25
N PHE A 371 -35.11 -14.74 -9.82
CA PHE A 371 -35.13 -13.31 -9.48
C PHE A 371 -35.30 -12.44 -10.72
N SER A 372 -36.24 -12.79 -11.61
CA SER A 372 -36.44 -12.11 -12.90
C SER A 372 -36.76 -10.61 -12.82
N ASN A 373 -37.19 -10.13 -11.65
CA ASN A 373 -37.49 -8.72 -11.39
C ASN A 373 -36.44 -8.04 -10.48
N SER A 374 -35.30 -8.69 -10.23
CA SER A 374 -34.24 -8.10 -9.41
C SER A 374 -33.56 -6.94 -10.14
N PRO A 375 -33.19 -5.87 -9.41
CA PRO A 375 -32.40 -4.78 -10.01
C PRO A 375 -31.02 -5.22 -10.51
N LEU A 376 -30.53 -6.41 -10.10
CA LEU A 376 -29.22 -6.94 -10.51
C LEU A 376 -29.27 -7.76 -11.81
N ILE A 377 -30.42 -7.86 -12.48
CA ILE A 377 -30.53 -8.66 -13.72
C ILE A 377 -29.55 -8.17 -14.80
N GLU A 378 -29.32 -6.86 -14.89
CA GLU A 378 -28.38 -6.30 -15.85
C GLU A 378 -26.93 -6.70 -15.54
N ASP A 379 -26.51 -6.56 -14.28
CA ASP A 379 -25.17 -6.98 -13.83
C ASP A 379 -24.96 -8.49 -14.06
N VAL A 380 -25.99 -9.31 -13.82
CA VAL A 380 -25.96 -10.75 -14.10
C VAL A 380 -25.82 -11.05 -15.60
N ASN A 381 -26.46 -10.26 -16.48
CA ASN A 381 -26.28 -10.44 -17.92
C ASN A 381 -24.85 -10.12 -18.34
N MET A 382 -24.29 -9.03 -17.83
CA MET A 382 -22.91 -8.61 -18.10
C MET A 382 -21.90 -9.70 -17.71
N HIS A 383 -22.02 -10.26 -16.51
CA HIS A 383 -21.16 -11.37 -16.08
C HIS A 383 -21.36 -12.64 -16.91
N LEU A 384 -22.58 -12.95 -17.34
CA LEU A 384 -22.83 -14.10 -18.20
C LEU A 384 -22.19 -13.92 -19.58
N GLU A 385 -22.24 -12.72 -20.16
CA GLU A 385 -21.60 -12.40 -21.42
C GLU A 385 -20.07 -12.54 -21.32
N GLU A 386 -19.48 -12.01 -20.25
CA GLU A 386 -18.04 -12.15 -19.96
C GLU A 386 -17.63 -13.63 -19.80
N LEU A 387 -18.37 -14.41 -19.01
CA LEU A 387 -18.03 -15.81 -18.70
C LEU A 387 -18.24 -16.78 -19.85
N ILE A 388 -19.24 -16.53 -20.71
CA ILE A 388 -19.51 -17.36 -21.89
C ILE A 388 -18.53 -17.03 -23.02
N GLY A 389 -17.96 -15.81 -23.01
CA GLY A 389 -17.18 -15.26 -24.10
C GLY A 389 -18.07 -14.87 -25.28
N ASN A 390 -17.63 -13.89 -26.07
CA ASN A 390 -18.30 -13.57 -27.32
C ASN A 390 -18.14 -14.77 -28.27
N PRO A 391 -19.22 -15.40 -28.76
CA PRO A 391 -19.11 -16.51 -29.70
C PRO A 391 -18.34 -16.13 -30.98
N GLU A 392 -18.27 -14.84 -31.31
CA GLU A 392 -17.59 -14.30 -32.50
C GLU A 392 -16.05 -14.41 -32.48
N GLU A 393 -15.41 -14.62 -31.33
CA GLU A 393 -13.93 -14.79 -31.27
C GLU A 393 -13.48 -16.26 -31.37
N SER A 394 -14.40 -17.22 -31.24
CA SER A 394 -14.06 -18.66 -31.25
C SER A 394 -14.07 -19.33 -32.63
N GLU A 395 -14.60 -18.68 -33.67
CA GLU A 395 -14.73 -19.25 -35.02
C GLU A 395 -13.59 -18.89 -36.00
N ASN A 396 -12.55 -18.17 -35.54
CA ASN A 396 -11.42 -17.75 -36.39
C ASN A 396 -10.12 -18.55 -36.17
N GLU A 397 -10.19 -19.80 -35.72
CA GLU A 397 -9.08 -20.74 -35.91
C GLU A 397 -9.26 -21.51 -37.24
N PRO A 398 -8.49 -21.21 -38.30
CA PRO A 398 -8.53 -21.99 -39.53
C PRO A 398 -7.98 -23.39 -39.24
N THR A 399 -8.87 -24.38 -39.30
CA THR A 399 -8.51 -25.79 -39.31
C THR A 399 -7.59 -26.08 -40.51
N HIS A 400 -6.30 -26.26 -40.21
CA HIS A 400 -5.32 -26.68 -41.20
C HIS A 400 -5.54 -28.18 -41.47
N THR A 401 -6.52 -28.52 -42.32
CA THR A 401 -6.61 -29.86 -42.91
C THR A 401 -5.54 -29.98 -43.99
N GLY A 402 -4.46 -30.66 -43.67
CA GLY A 402 -3.46 -31.07 -44.64
C GLY A 402 -2.73 -32.29 -44.12
N GLU A 403 -3.18 -33.47 -44.55
CA GLU A 403 -2.29 -34.58 -44.93
C GLU A 403 -3.13 -35.71 -45.55
N LYS A 404 -3.04 -35.79 -46.88
CA LYS A 404 -3.19 -37.04 -47.62
C LYS A 404 -1.77 -37.49 -47.96
N GLU A 405 -1.39 -38.66 -47.47
CA GLU A 405 -0.48 -39.57 -48.15
C GLU A 405 -1.21 -40.89 -48.42
#